data_AF-A0A971KNK8-F1
#
_entry.id   AF-A0A971KNK8-F1
#
_cell.length_a   1.000
_cell.length_b   1.000
_cell.length_c   1.000
_cell.angle_alpha   90.00
_cell.angle_beta   90.00
_cell.angle_gamma   90.00
#
_symmetry.space_group_name_H-M   'P 1'
#
loop_
_entity.id
_entity.type
_entity.pdbx_description
1 polymer ?
#
loop_
_entity_poly.entity_id
_entity_poly.type
_entity_poly.pdbx_seq_one_letter_code
_entity_poly.pdbx_strand_id
1 'polypeptide(L)'
;MNLLEDFLRELGISKVKLAKYLNVSRQMVYNYLEMKSIDEWPKDKKLKLFLLLDIQEYDDIKNIKPNNEYISRLEKLINETDEDYNFSGSNKYDLKELSKKQQKILLEIVDLIKELLSEDENGSSYSTCKYLYNFLQVVDDVEELKYILAYFSKANGFIPVNEFVYNEENQINFESIMFQAISLFNNGGASKSKLLEAHKKFEAEIEQRQEEKLSRTQELNTVKIQALRELGYTELNEKNSTEVFEKIAEIQSRKI
;
A
#
# COMPACT_ATOMS: atom_id res chain seq x y z
N MET A 1 16.74 11.84 -2.90
CA MET A 1 16.68 10.56 -2.16
C MET A 1 18.03 10.04 -1.66
N ASN A 2 19.16 10.56 -2.14
CA ASN A 2 20.52 10.08 -1.80
C ASN A 2 20.80 9.93 -0.30
N LEU A 3 20.28 10.83 0.54
CA LEU A 3 20.43 10.75 2.00
C LEU A 3 19.92 9.42 2.58
N LEU A 4 18.73 8.99 2.15
CA LEU A 4 18.14 7.74 2.63
C LEU A 4 18.88 6.53 2.05
N GLU A 5 19.30 6.59 0.79
CA GLU A 5 20.07 5.48 0.20
C GLU A 5 21.44 5.31 0.85
N ASP A 6 22.14 6.40 1.15
CA ASP A 6 23.40 6.40 1.89
C ASP A 6 23.21 5.87 3.31
N PHE A 7 22.14 6.30 3.99
CA PHE A 7 21.81 5.83 5.33
C PHE A 7 21.46 4.33 5.38
N LEU A 8 20.64 3.85 4.45
CA LEU A 8 20.33 2.42 4.33
C LEU A 8 21.60 1.59 4.06
N ARG A 9 22.54 2.14 3.28
CA ARG A 9 23.84 1.50 3.03
C ARG A 9 24.70 1.46 4.31
N GLU A 10 24.74 2.54 5.09
CA GLU A 10 25.42 2.59 6.40
C GLU A 10 24.85 1.55 7.38
N LEU A 11 23.53 1.33 7.33
CA LEU A 11 22.82 0.33 8.15
C LEU A 11 22.95 -1.11 7.63
N GLY A 12 23.61 -1.33 6.49
CA GLY A 12 23.70 -2.66 5.88
C GLY A 12 22.36 -3.21 5.35
N ILE A 13 21.38 -2.34 5.12
CA ILE A 13 20.07 -2.69 4.57
C ILE A 13 20.17 -2.67 3.04
N SER A 14 20.29 -3.86 2.45
CA SER A 14 20.27 -4.01 1.00
C SER A 14 18.88 -3.73 0.42
N LYS A 15 18.81 -3.36 -0.85
CA LYS A 15 17.54 -3.23 -1.59
C LYS A 15 16.72 -4.53 -1.58
N VAL A 16 17.38 -5.68 -1.45
CA VAL A 16 16.74 -7.00 -1.29
C VAL A 16 16.06 -7.13 0.07
N LYS A 17 16.78 -6.80 1.15
CA LYS A 17 16.27 -6.78 2.53
C LYS A 17 15.08 -5.81 2.64
N LEU A 18 15.22 -4.62 2.06
CA LEU A 18 14.17 -3.60 2.07
C LEU A 18 12.93 -4.04 1.28
N ALA A 19 13.09 -4.68 0.11
CA ALA A 19 11.96 -5.20 -0.67
C ALA A 19 11.15 -6.25 0.09
N LYS A 20 11.85 -7.18 0.78
CA LYS A 20 11.21 -8.18 1.64
C LYS A 20 10.38 -7.50 2.72
N TYR A 21 10.98 -6.55 3.44
CA TYR A 21 10.30 -5.85 4.53
C TYR A 21 9.11 -5.01 4.04
N LEU A 22 9.24 -4.28 2.94
CA LEU A 22 8.15 -3.48 2.36
C LEU A 22 7.05 -4.31 1.69
N ASN A 23 7.27 -5.63 1.54
CA ASN A 23 6.42 -6.56 0.82
C ASN A 23 6.12 -6.08 -0.61
N VAL A 24 7.18 -5.76 -1.35
CA VAL A 24 7.13 -5.33 -2.75
C VAL A 24 8.21 -6.03 -3.57
N SER A 25 8.11 -5.95 -4.89
CA SER A 25 9.20 -6.45 -5.74
C SER A 25 10.47 -5.60 -5.56
N ARG A 26 11.63 -6.22 -5.81
CA ARG A 26 12.91 -5.49 -5.80
C ARG A 26 12.90 -4.28 -6.73
N GLN A 27 12.26 -4.40 -7.89
CA GLN A 27 12.13 -3.31 -8.86
C GLN A 27 11.36 -2.10 -8.29
N MET A 28 10.30 -2.34 -7.51
CA MET A 28 9.57 -1.24 -6.87
C MET A 28 10.46 -0.46 -5.92
N VAL A 29 11.34 -1.14 -5.18
CA VAL A 29 12.32 -0.45 -4.32
C VAL A 29 13.28 0.42 -5.13
N TYR A 30 13.75 -0.03 -6.29
CA TYR A 30 14.55 0.83 -7.17
C TYR A 30 13.76 2.05 -7.65
N ASN A 31 12.53 1.85 -8.14
CA ASN A 31 11.67 2.94 -8.60
C ASN A 31 11.42 3.97 -7.49
N TYR A 32 11.15 3.49 -6.27
CA TYR A 32 10.92 4.33 -5.10
C TYR A 32 12.17 5.15 -4.71
N LEU A 33 13.36 4.53 -4.72
CA LEU A 33 14.60 5.23 -4.39
C LEU A 33 15.02 6.25 -5.48
N GLU A 34 14.57 6.07 -6.73
CA GLU A 34 14.77 7.02 -7.84
C GLU A 34 13.81 8.23 -7.80
N MET A 35 12.77 8.22 -6.95
CA MET A 35 11.81 9.33 -6.81
C MET A 35 12.46 10.60 -6.23
N LYS A 36 11.88 11.76 -6.50
CA LYS A 36 12.45 13.05 -6.07
C LYS A 36 12.28 13.26 -4.57
N SER A 37 11.12 12.87 -4.04
CA SER A 37 10.77 12.98 -2.62
C SER A 37 10.26 11.66 -2.07
N ILE A 38 10.46 11.44 -0.76
CA ILE A 38 9.83 10.33 -0.03
C ILE A 38 8.30 10.44 -0.04
N ASP A 39 7.75 11.65 -0.23
CA ASP A 39 6.31 11.88 -0.28
C ASP A 39 5.66 11.35 -1.56
N GLU A 40 6.47 11.04 -2.59
CA GLU A 40 6.01 10.39 -3.82
C GLU A 40 5.84 8.87 -3.65
N TRP A 41 6.31 8.30 -2.54
CA TRP A 41 6.11 6.88 -2.24
C TRP A 41 4.65 6.60 -1.91
N PRO A 42 4.14 5.38 -2.18
CA PRO A 42 2.87 4.96 -1.61
C PRO A 42 2.90 5.11 -0.08
N LYS A 43 1.84 5.72 0.48
CA LYS A 43 1.77 6.14 1.88
C LYS A 43 2.12 4.99 2.85
N ASP A 44 1.65 3.79 2.55
CA ASP A 44 1.90 2.59 3.36
C ASP A 44 3.38 2.18 3.36
N LYS A 45 4.06 2.27 2.21
CA LYS A 45 5.49 1.94 2.09
C LYS A 45 6.36 2.97 2.79
N LYS A 46 6.00 4.25 2.67
CA LYS A 46 6.62 5.34 3.43
C LYS A 46 6.47 5.10 4.94
N LEU A 47 5.25 4.84 5.41
CA LEU A 47 4.97 4.58 6.82
C LEU A 47 5.74 3.35 7.33
N LYS A 48 5.76 2.26 6.55
CA LYS A 48 6.47 1.04 6.90
C LYS A 48 7.98 1.28 7.00
N LEU A 49 8.56 2.06 6.07
CA LEU A 49 9.96 2.50 6.17
C LEU A 49 10.21 3.35 7.41
N PHE A 50 9.31 4.28 7.75
CA PHE A 50 9.44 5.12 8.93
C PHE A 50 9.39 4.30 10.22
N LEU A 51 8.52 3.28 10.28
CA LEU A 51 8.47 2.33 11.39
C LEU A 51 9.75 1.50 11.51
N LEU A 52 10.34 1.09 10.39
CA LEU A 52 11.63 0.40 10.41
C LEU A 52 12.70 1.29 11.04
N LEU A 53 12.86 2.50 10.51
CA LEU A 53 13.89 3.45 10.93
C LEU A 53 13.58 4.14 12.27
N ASP A 54 12.38 3.96 12.82
CA ASP A 54 11.91 4.62 14.03
C ASP A 54 11.98 6.16 13.94
N ILE A 55 11.40 6.70 12.86
CA ILE A 55 11.34 8.14 12.55
C ILE A 55 9.89 8.59 12.32
N GLN A 56 9.61 9.88 12.53
CA GLN A 56 8.30 10.47 12.22
C GLN A 56 8.34 11.24 10.90
N GLU A 57 9.46 11.91 10.62
CA GLU A 57 9.67 12.67 9.39
C GLU A 57 10.96 12.24 8.67
N TYR A 58 11.07 12.56 7.38
CA TYR A 58 12.25 12.21 6.57
C TYR A 58 13.54 12.84 7.13
N ASP A 59 13.45 14.06 7.63
CA ASP A 59 14.62 14.79 8.13
C ASP A 59 15.16 14.22 9.45
N ASP A 60 14.35 13.46 10.20
CA ASP A 60 14.78 12.80 11.44
C ASP A 60 15.91 11.79 11.21
N ILE A 61 16.08 11.30 9.98
CA ILE A 61 17.20 10.43 9.59
C ILE A 61 18.54 11.04 10.02
N LYS A 62 18.68 12.37 9.91
CA LYS A 62 19.92 13.10 10.27
C LYS A 62 20.23 13.05 11.77
N ASN A 63 19.23 12.80 12.60
CA ASN A 63 19.35 12.77 14.06
C ASN A 63 19.73 11.37 14.58
N ILE A 64 19.62 10.34 13.74
CA ILE A 64 19.95 8.97 14.13
C ILE A 64 21.46 8.78 14.10
N LYS A 65 22.00 8.22 15.18
CA LYS A 65 23.37 7.72 15.24
C LYS A 65 23.34 6.20 15.21
N PRO A 66 23.66 5.56 14.07
CA PRO A 66 23.70 4.11 13.98
C PRO A 66 24.70 3.55 15.00
N ASN A 67 24.19 2.75 15.93
CA ASN A 67 25.00 1.96 16.85
C ASN A 67 24.66 0.47 16.66
N ASN A 68 25.45 -0.41 17.27
CA ASN A 68 25.27 -1.87 17.09
C ASN A 68 23.89 -2.35 17.56
N GLU A 69 23.32 -1.72 18.60
CA GLU A 69 21.99 -2.06 19.13
C GLU A 69 20.88 -1.68 18.14
N TYR A 70 20.97 -0.48 17.56
CA TYR A 70 20.07 0.01 16.53
C TYR A 70 20.12 -0.87 15.28
N ILE A 71 21.32 -1.20 14.78
CA ILE A 71 21.49 -2.07 13.60
C ILE A 71 20.93 -3.47 13.90
N SER A 72 21.20 -4.04 15.08
CA SER A 72 20.68 -5.34 15.48
C SER A 72 19.14 -5.36 15.53
N ARG A 73 18.50 -4.30 16.04
CA ARG A 73 17.03 -4.13 16.02
C ARG A 73 16.48 -4.16 14.59
N LEU A 74 17.11 -3.42 13.68
CA LEU A 74 16.70 -3.35 12.27
C LEU A 74 16.85 -4.70 11.57
N GLU A 75 17.97 -5.39 11.78
CA GLU A 75 18.18 -6.72 11.21
C GLU A 75 17.15 -7.71 11.73
N LYS A 76 16.79 -7.63 13.02
CA LYS A 76 15.71 -8.42 13.59
C LYS A 76 14.38 -8.13 12.88
N LEU A 77 13.96 -6.87 12.79
CA LEU A 77 12.70 -6.48 12.13
C LEU A 77 12.61 -6.86 10.64
N ILE A 78 13.73 -6.85 9.93
CA ILE A 78 13.79 -7.23 8.50
C ILE A 78 13.75 -8.74 8.31
N ASN A 79 14.37 -9.48 9.25
CA ASN A 79 14.50 -10.93 9.16
C ASN A 79 13.36 -11.68 9.85
N GLU A 80 12.69 -11.06 10.82
CA GLU A 80 11.51 -11.58 11.50
C GLU A 80 10.47 -12.01 10.46
N THR A 81 10.16 -13.31 10.46
CA THR A 81 9.00 -13.88 9.80
C THR A 81 7.74 -13.54 10.61
N ASP A 82 6.56 -13.59 10.00
CA ASP A 82 5.27 -13.23 10.64
C ASP A 82 5.02 -13.94 12.00
N GLU A 83 5.76 -15.02 12.30
CA GLU A 83 5.66 -15.82 13.52
C GLU A 83 6.48 -15.31 14.74
N ASP A 84 7.45 -14.40 14.56
CA ASP A 84 8.37 -13.96 15.64
C ASP A 84 8.03 -12.58 16.26
N TYR A 85 6.85 -12.04 15.95
CA TYR A 85 6.40 -10.73 16.43
C TYR A 85 6.17 -10.71 17.95
N ASN A 86 7.19 -10.34 18.72
CA ASN A 86 6.99 -9.79 20.06
C ASN A 86 7.07 -8.26 19.97
N PHE A 87 5.91 -7.60 19.98
CA PHE A 87 5.81 -6.14 20.07
C PHE A 87 6.28 -5.67 21.45
N SER A 88 7.59 -5.65 21.66
CA SER A 88 8.24 -5.12 22.86
C SER A 88 9.12 -3.91 22.55
N GLY A 89 8.70 -3.12 21.56
CA GLY A 89 9.26 -1.81 21.25
C GLY A 89 8.25 -0.72 21.59
N SER A 90 8.67 0.26 22.39
CA SER A 90 7.92 1.43 22.84
C SER A 90 7.59 2.41 21.71
N ASN A 91 6.93 1.95 20.65
CA ASN A 91 6.37 2.81 19.62
C ASN A 91 5.03 3.34 20.11
N LYS A 92 5.09 4.29 21.05
CA LYS A 92 3.96 5.21 21.24
C LYS A 92 3.85 6.01 19.95
N TYR A 93 2.96 5.58 19.05
CA TYR A 93 2.52 6.40 17.93
C TYR A 93 2.24 7.82 18.46
N ASP A 94 2.93 8.84 17.93
CA ASP A 94 2.69 10.21 18.39
C ASP A 94 1.34 10.67 17.82
N LEU A 95 0.29 10.56 18.64
CA LEU A 95 -1.07 10.92 18.24
C LEU A 95 -1.35 12.42 18.38
N LYS A 96 -0.36 13.25 18.74
CA LYS A 96 -0.56 14.69 19.01
C LYS A 96 -1.13 15.47 17.84
N GLU A 97 -0.87 15.04 16.60
CA GLU A 97 -1.40 15.66 15.39
C GLU A 97 -2.89 15.40 15.19
N LEU A 98 -3.43 14.37 15.85
CA LEU A 98 -4.84 14.01 15.76
C LEU A 98 -5.65 14.77 16.82
N SER A 99 -6.86 15.20 16.44
CA SER A 99 -7.84 15.71 17.40
C SER A 99 -8.24 14.62 18.40
N LYS A 100 -8.71 15.02 19.60
CA LYS A 100 -9.17 14.08 20.63
C LYS A 100 -10.22 13.08 20.11
N LYS A 101 -11.10 13.50 19.20
CA LYS A 101 -12.11 12.63 18.58
C LYS A 101 -11.46 11.60 17.65
N GLN A 102 -10.47 12.00 16.85
CA GLN A 102 -9.70 11.09 15.98
C GLN A 102 -8.84 10.11 16.78
N GLN A 103 -8.21 10.56 17.87
CA GLN A 103 -7.46 9.68 18.77
C GLN A 103 -8.38 8.62 19.40
N LYS A 104 -9.55 9.04 19.88
CA LYS A 104 -10.53 8.15 20.49
C LYS A 104 -10.95 7.04 19.53
N ILE A 105 -11.40 7.39 18.31
CA ILE A 105 -11.86 6.38 17.34
C ILE A 105 -10.72 5.44 16.92
N LEU A 106 -9.48 5.95 16.80
CA LEU A 106 -8.32 5.11 16.48
C LEU A 106 -8.07 4.07 17.58
N LEU A 107 -8.10 4.48 18.85
CA LEU A 107 -7.91 3.56 19.98
C LEU A 107 -9.05 2.52 20.04
N GLU A 108 -10.30 2.94 19.85
CA GLU A 108 -11.45 2.02 19.81
C GLU A 108 -11.32 0.99 18.67
N ILE A 109 -10.81 1.39 17.49
CA ILE A 109 -10.53 0.47 16.38
C ILE A 109 -9.43 -0.54 16.76
N VAL A 110 -8.35 -0.07 17.41
CA VAL A 110 -7.25 -0.94 17.85
C VAL A 110 -7.75 -1.97 18.86
N ASP A 111 -8.59 -1.57 19.80
CA ASP A 111 -9.17 -2.48 20.79
C ASP A 111 -10.08 -3.52 20.11
N LEU A 112 -10.94 -3.13 19.17
CA LEU A 112 -11.78 -4.05 18.39
C LEU A 112 -10.96 -5.06 17.58
N ILE A 113 -9.90 -4.60 16.92
CA ILE A 113 -8.99 -5.48 16.17
C ILE A 113 -8.30 -6.47 17.10
N LYS A 114 -7.87 -5.99 18.28
CA LYS A 114 -7.23 -6.84 19.28
C LYS A 114 -8.18 -7.91 19.80
N GLU A 115 -9.42 -7.56 20.11
CA GLU A 115 -10.46 -8.51 20.52
C GLU A 115 -10.68 -9.57 19.43
N LEU A 116 -10.88 -9.14 18.18
CA LEU A 116 -11.10 -10.03 17.04
C LEU A 116 -9.94 -11.04 16.86
N LEU A 117 -8.70 -10.60 17.04
CA LEU A 117 -7.50 -11.44 16.92
C LEU A 117 -7.29 -12.34 18.14
N SER A 118 -7.66 -11.89 19.34
CA SER A 118 -7.47 -12.66 20.58
C SER A 118 -8.36 -13.91 20.64
N GLU A 119 -9.46 -13.90 19.89
CA GLU A 119 -10.42 -15.00 19.79
C GLU A 119 -10.23 -15.86 18.52
N ASP A 120 -9.11 -15.70 17.80
CA ASP A 120 -8.89 -16.39 16.52
C ASP A 120 -8.45 -17.85 16.69
N GLU A 121 -9.40 -18.78 16.66
CA GLU A 121 -9.11 -20.22 16.72
C GLU A 121 -8.69 -20.81 15.36
N ASN A 122 -9.17 -20.23 14.24
CA ASN A 122 -9.11 -20.87 12.91
C ASN A 122 -8.34 -20.05 11.85
N GLY A 123 -7.75 -18.91 12.23
CA GLY A 123 -7.03 -18.00 11.31
C GLY A 123 -7.95 -17.10 10.47
N SER A 124 -9.27 -17.17 10.68
CA SER A 124 -10.25 -16.36 9.96
C SER A 124 -10.21 -14.90 10.39
N SER A 125 -9.96 -14.63 11.68
CA SER A 125 -9.86 -13.26 12.19
C SER A 125 -8.60 -12.58 11.65
N TYR A 126 -7.46 -13.29 11.64
CA TYR A 126 -6.23 -12.82 11.00
C TYR A 126 -6.47 -12.45 9.52
N SER A 127 -7.14 -13.33 8.78
CA SER A 127 -7.46 -13.08 7.37
C SER A 127 -8.35 -11.84 7.19
N THR A 128 -9.33 -11.66 8.07
CA THR A 128 -10.22 -10.49 8.08
C THR A 128 -9.44 -9.21 8.36
N CYS A 129 -8.57 -9.20 9.37
CA CYS A 129 -7.67 -8.08 9.68
C CYS A 129 -6.73 -7.76 8.51
N LYS A 130 -6.20 -8.79 7.83
CA LYS A 130 -5.37 -8.61 6.64
C LYS A 130 -6.14 -7.97 5.48
N TYR A 131 -7.40 -8.34 5.27
CA TYR A 131 -8.25 -7.70 4.27
C TYR A 131 -8.58 -6.24 4.63
N LEU A 132 -8.84 -5.94 5.91
CA LEU A 132 -9.00 -4.57 6.38
C LEU A 132 -7.71 -3.75 6.17
N TYR A 133 -6.54 -4.32 6.48
CA TYR A 133 -5.25 -3.70 6.22
C TYR A 133 -5.04 -3.38 4.73
N ASN A 134 -5.41 -4.30 3.83
CA ASN A 134 -5.34 -4.07 2.38
C ASN A 134 -6.36 -3.02 1.92
N PHE A 135 -7.56 -3.02 2.49
CA PHE A 135 -8.59 -2.03 2.22
C PHE A 135 -8.11 -0.61 2.56
N LEU A 136 -7.53 -0.43 3.75
CA LEU A 136 -7.01 0.86 4.21
C LEU A 136 -5.86 1.38 3.35
N GLN A 137 -5.07 0.50 2.72
CA GLN A 137 -3.98 0.91 1.83
C GLN A 137 -4.47 1.60 0.55
N VAL A 138 -5.67 1.27 0.07
CA VAL A 138 -6.18 1.74 -1.23
C VAL A 138 -7.46 2.58 -1.12
N VAL A 139 -7.98 2.82 0.10
CA VAL A 139 -9.24 3.56 0.32
C VAL A 139 -9.20 5.00 -0.21
N ASP A 140 -8.02 5.61 -0.30
CA ASP A 140 -7.85 6.92 -0.90
C ASP A 140 -7.80 6.89 -2.43
N ASP A 141 -7.37 5.77 -3.02
CA ASP A 141 -7.22 5.61 -4.47
C ASP A 141 -8.49 5.04 -5.13
N VAL A 142 -9.35 4.37 -4.35
CA VAL A 142 -10.58 3.71 -4.82
C VAL A 142 -11.78 4.30 -4.06
N GLU A 143 -12.44 5.28 -4.67
CA GLU A 143 -13.55 6.02 -4.04
C GLU A 143 -14.70 5.11 -3.59
N GLU A 144 -14.97 4.03 -4.33
CA GLU A 144 -16.01 3.06 -4.03
C GLU A 144 -15.87 2.44 -2.65
N LEU A 145 -14.63 2.31 -2.14
CA LEU A 145 -14.38 1.78 -0.80
C LEU A 145 -14.95 2.69 0.28
N LYS A 146 -14.89 4.02 0.10
CA LYS A 146 -15.51 4.99 1.02
C LYS A 146 -17.04 4.85 1.01
N TYR A 147 -17.62 4.60 -0.16
CA TYR A 147 -19.06 4.34 -0.29
C TYR A 147 -19.48 3.01 0.35
N ILE A 148 -18.64 1.96 0.29
CA ILE A 148 -18.88 0.69 1.01
C ILE A 148 -18.95 0.93 2.52
N LEU A 149 -18.01 1.68 3.09
CA LEU A 149 -18.02 1.99 4.54
C LEU A 149 -19.27 2.78 4.94
N ALA A 150 -19.65 3.79 4.15
CA ALA A 150 -20.85 4.56 4.39
C ALA A 150 -22.12 3.69 4.32
N TYR A 151 -22.22 2.84 3.29
CA TYR A 151 -23.33 1.90 3.13
C TYR A 151 -23.53 1.02 4.37
N PHE A 152 -22.47 0.35 4.84
CA PHE A 152 -22.59 -0.53 6.00
C PHE A 152 -22.81 0.24 7.30
N SER A 153 -22.31 1.48 7.41
CA SER A 153 -22.61 2.34 8.55
C SER A 153 -24.11 2.68 8.63
N LYS A 154 -24.72 3.01 7.49
CA LYS A 154 -26.15 3.29 7.37
C LYS A 154 -27.01 2.04 7.54
N ALA A 155 -26.67 0.95 6.87
CA ALA A 155 -27.44 -0.30 6.89
C ALA A 155 -27.53 -0.92 8.29
N ASN A 156 -26.52 -0.69 9.14
CA ASN A 156 -26.51 -1.11 10.54
C ASN A 156 -27.02 -0.03 11.53
N GLY A 157 -27.47 1.12 11.03
CA GLY A 157 -28.07 2.18 11.85
C GLY A 157 -27.08 2.99 12.69
N PHE A 158 -25.77 2.93 12.40
CA PHE A 158 -24.76 3.71 13.11
C PHE A 158 -24.81 5.20 12.74
N ILE A 159 -25.24 5.52 11.52
CA ILE A 159 -25.44 6.89 11.02
C ILE A 159 -26.78 7.00 10.27
N PRO A 160 -27.35 8.21 10.15
CA PRO A 160 -28.57 8.45 9.38
C PRO A 160 -28.43 8.09 7.88
N VAL A 161 -29.49 7.56 7.29
CA VAL A 161 -29.51 7.15 5.86
C VAL A 161 -29.34 8.33 4.89
N ASN A 162 -29.75 9.52 5.30
CA ASN A 162 -29.68 10.77 4.54
C ASN A 162 -28.38 11.57 4.79
N GLU A 163 -27.42 11.00 5.52
CA GLU A 163 -26.10 11.60 5.70
C GLU A 163 -25.18 11.25 4.51
N PHE A 164 -24.63 12.28 3.86
CA PHE A 164 -23.69 12.15 2.74
C PHE A 164 -22.47 13.03 3.00
N VAL A 165 -21.32 12.40 3.23
CA VAL A 165 -20.04 13.07 3.54
C VAL A 165 -19.12 13.14 2.31
N TYR A 166 -19.38 12.32 1.29
CA TYR A 166 -18.64 12.26 0.04
C TYR A 166 -19.44 12.87 -1.11
N ASN A 167 -19.11 12.53 -2.36
CA ASN A 167 -19.94 12.91 -3.51
C ASN A 167 -21.33 12.27 -3.39
N GLU A 168 -22.34 13.10 -3.13
CA GLU A 168 -23.70 12.65 -2.84
C GLU A 168 -24.30 11.80 -3.96
N GLU A 169 -24.17 12.23 -5.22
CA GLU A 169 -24.72 11.50 -6.37
C GLU A 169 -24.07 10.12 -6.52
N ASN A 170 -22.74 10.05 -6.51
CA ASN A 170 -22.00 8.78 -6.60
C ASN A 170 -22.27 7.87 -5.40
N GLN A 171 -22.35 8.45 -4.20
CA GLN A 171 -22.64 7.70 -2.98
C GLN A 171 -24.05 7.10 -3.03
N ILE A 172 -25.07 7.88 -3.42
CA ILE A 172 -26.46 7.38 -3.60
C ILE A 172 -26.50 6.26 -4.64
N ASN A 173 -25.85 6.47 -5.79
CA ASN A 173 -25.81 5.48 -6.87
C ASN A 173 -25.17 4.18 -6.40
N PHE A 174 -24.01 4.26 -5.76
CA PHE A 174 -23.29 3.09 -5.27
C PHE A 174 -24.07 2.37 -4.15
N GLU A 175 -24.57 3.10 -3.15
CA GLU A 175 -25.38 2.54 -2.05
C GLU A 175 -26.62 1.81 -2.59
N SER A 176 -27.26 2.34 -3.64
CA SER A 176 -28.43 1.74 -4.29
C SER A 176 -28.09 0.44 -5.02
N ILE A 177 -26.94 0.38 -5.71
CA ILE A 177 -26.44 -0.84 -6.36
C ILE A 177 -26.07 -1.89 -5.31
N MET A 178 -25.38 -1.47 -4.24
CA MET A 178 -24.97 -2.36 -3.16
C MET A 178 -26.18 -2.96 -2.43
N PHE A 179 -27.21 -2.16 -2.16
CA PHE A 179 -28.46 -2.63 -1.58
C PHE A 179 -29.11 -3.72 -2.44
N GLN A 180 -29.16 -3.53 -3.76
CA GLN A 180 -29.70 -4.53 -4.69
C GLN A 180 -28.85 -5.80 -4.69
N ALA A 181 -27.52 -5.67 -4.70
CA ALA A 181 -26.60 -6.80 -4.68
C ALA A 181 -26.73 -7.63 -3.40
N ILE A 182 -26.79 -6.99 -2.22
CA ILE A 182 -26.99 -7.67 -0.94
C ILE A 182 -28.37 -8.31 -0.86
N SER A 183 -29.41 -7.61 -1.34
CA SER A 183 -30.76 -8.18 -1.39
C SER A 183 -30.81 -9.42 -2.27
N LEU A 184 -30.15 -9.41 -3.43
CA LEU A 184 -30.06 -10.56 -4.33
C LEU A 184 -29.32 -11.73 -3.67
N PHE A 185 -28.22 -11.45 -2.96
CA PHE A 185 -27.45 -12.44 -2.22
C PHE A 185 -28.28 -13.10 -1.11
N ASN A 186 -28.92 -12.29 -0.26
CA ASN A 186 -29.74 -12.78 0.86
C ASN A 186 -30.97 -13.57 0.41
N ASN A 187 -31.57 -13.18 -0.72
CA ASN A 187 -32.77 -13.84 -1.24
C ASN A 187 -32.47 -15.03 -2.17
N GLY A 188 -31.19 -15.37 -2.38
CA GLY A 188 -30.78 -16.51 -3.21
C GLY A 188 -31.18 -16.40 -4.69
N GLY A 189 -31.33 -15.16 -5.21
CA GLY A 189 -32.02 -14.90 -6.49
C GLY A 189 -31.22 -15.25 -7.75
N ALA A 190 -29.95 -15.65 -7.63
CA ALA A 190 -29.10 -15.99 -8.78
C ALA A 190 -28.83 -17.50 -8.85
N SER A 191 -28.94 -18.08 -10.06
CA SER A 191 -28.63 -19.49 -10.25
C SER A 191 -27.13 -19.75 -10.01
N LYS A 192 -26.81 -20.88 -9.37
CA LYS A 192 -25.42 -21.29 -9.09
C LYS A 192 -24.53 -21.28 -10.35
N SER A 193 -25.09 -21.66 -11.50
CA SER A 193 -24.39 -21.63 -12.79
C SER A 193 -23.99 -20.21 -13.23
N LYS A 194 -24.90 -19.24 -13.11
CA LYS A 194 -24.63 -17.84 -13.47
C LYS A 194 -23.62 -17.21 -12.52
N LEU A 195 -23.70 -17.52 -11.22
CA LEU A 195 -22.73 -17.05 -10.23
C LEU A 195 -21.32 -17.57 -10.53
N LEU A 196 -21.19 -18.86 -10.90
CA LEU A 196 -19.91 -19.44 -11.26
C LEU A 196 -19.32 -18.80 -12.54
N GLU A 197 -20.16 -18.53 -13.54
CA GLU A 197 -19.72 -17.85 -14.77
C GLU A 197 -19.26 -16.42 -14.48
N ALA A 198 -20.01 -15.68 -13.67
CA ALA A 198 -19.63 -14.32 -13.25
C ALA A 198 -18.30 -14.33 -12.48
N HIS A 199 -18.09 -15.31 -11.60
CA HIS A 199 -16.84 -15.46 -10.85
C HIS A 199 -15.65 -15.73 -11.78
N LYS A 200 -15.80 -16.60 -12.78
CA LYS A 200 -14.75 -16.85 -13.77
C LYS A 200 -14.37 -15.62 -14.60
N LYS A 201 -15.37 -14.78 -14.95
CA LYS A 201 -15.11 -13.50 -15.64
C LYS A 201 -14.31 -12.56 -14.74
N PHE A 202 -14.68 -12.48 -13.46
CA PHE A 202 -13.94 -11.71 -12.48
C PHE A 202 -12.48 -12.18 -12.34
N GLU A 203 -12.23 -13.49 -12.23
CA GLU A 203 -10.87 -14.05 -12.18
C GLU A 203 -10.05 -13.64 -13.41
N ALA A 204 -10.60 -13.83 -14.62
CA ALA A 204 -9.95 -13.48 -15.87
C ALA A 204 -9.62 -11.98 -15.98
N GLU A 205 -10.52 -11.09 -15.55
CA GLU A 205 -10.28 -9.64 -15.55
C GLU A 205 -9.19 -9.21 -14.55
N ILE A 206 -9.04 -9.92 -13.44
CA ILE A 206 -7.97 -9.66 -12.47
C ILE A 206 -6.63 -10.12 -13.03
N GLU A 207 -6.58 -11.31 -13.61
CA GLU A 207 -5.37 -11.85 -14.24
C GLU A 207 -4.90 -10.95 -15.38
N GLN A 208 -5.81 -10.53 -16.27
CA GLN A 208 -5.50 -9.61 -17.36
C GLN A 208 -4.92 -8.28 -16.83
N ARG A 209 -5.53 -7.68 -15.79
CA ARG A 209 -5.00 -6.45 -15.19
C ARG A 209 -3.62 -6.63 -14.58
N GLN A 210 -3.32 -7.79 -14.01
CA GLN A 210 -1.99 -8.09 -13.47
C GLN A 210 -0.97 -8.26 -14.60
N GLU A 211 -1.33 -8.97 -15.67
CA GLU A 211 -0.50 -9.15 -16.85
C GLU A 211 -0.19 -7.82 -17.55
N GLU A 212 -1.19 -6.96 -17.71
CA GLU A 212 -1.00 -5.61 -18.28
C GLU A 212 -0.03 -4.77 -17.45
N LYS A 213 -0.14 -4.80 -16.11
CA LYS A 213 0.81 -4.11 -15.21
C LYS A 213 2.23 -4.65 -15.36
N LEU A 214 2.37 -5.98 -15.44
CA LEU A 214 3.67 -6.63 -15.62
C LEU A 214 4.28 -6.29 -16.99
N SER A 215 3.48 -6.35 -18.05
CA SER A 215 3.89 -6.03 -19.42
C SER A 215 4.32 -4.56 -19.55
N ARG A 216 3.52 -3.61 -19.05
CA ARG A 216 3.91 -2.18 -19.02
C ARG A 216 5.22 -1.95 -18.28
N THR A 217 5.44 -2.67 -17.18
CA THR A 217 6.70 -2.59 -16.43
C THR A 217 7.88 -3.12 -17.26
N GLN A 218 7.70 -4.22 -17.98
CA GLN A 218 8.71 -4.80 -18.87
C GLN A 218 9.01 -3.89 -20.07
N GLU A 219 7.98 -3.31 -20.68
CA GLU A 219 8.12 -2.34 -21.77
C GLU A 219 8.91 -1.11 -21.32
N LEU A 220 8.53 -0.50 -20.19
CA LEU A 220 9.24 0.66 -19.63
C LEU A 220 10.71 0.32 -19.33
N ASN A 221 10.99 -0.86 -18.78
CA ASN A 221 12.36 -1.31 -18.53
C ASN A 221 13.14 -1.50 -19.83
N THR A 222 12.52 -2.07 -20.86
CA THR A 222 13.15 -2.28 -22.16
C THR A 222 13.50 -0.95 -22.82
N VAL A 223 12.57 0.02 -22.76
CA VAL A 223 12.80 1.37 -23.28
C VAL A 223 13.86 2.12 -22.46
N LYS A 224 13.88 1.98 -21.12
CA LYS A 224 14.94 2.54 -20.25
C LYS A 224 16.32 1.98 -20.61
N ILE A 225 16.44 0.66 -20.80
CA ILE A 225 17.70 0.01 -21.20
C ILE A 225 18.15 0.50 -22.59
N GLN A 226 17.21 0.62 -23.53
CA GLN A 226 17.50 1.13 -24.87
C GLN A 226 17.96 2.59 -24.83
N ALA A 227 17.29 3.44 -24.05
CA ALA A 227 17.66 4.84 -23.87
C ALA A 227 19.07 4.99 -23.29
N LEU A 228 19.39 4.24 -22.24
CA LEU A 228 20.73 4.21 -21.64
C LEU A 228 21.79 3.76 -22.65
N ARG A 229 21.52 2.70 -23.43
CA ARG A 229 22.44 2.23 -24.47
C ARG A 229 22.64 3.27 -25.58
N GLU A 230 21.58 3.91 -26.08
CA GLU A 230 21.67 4.92 -27.13
C GLU A 230 22.43 6.19 -26.67
N LEU A 231 22.36 6.51 -25.37
CA LEU A 231 23.08 7.63 -24.77
C LEU A 231 24.48 7.25 -24.24
N GLY A 232 24.87 5.98 -24.32
CA GLY A 232 26.16 5.49 -23.83
C GLY A 232 26.29 5.43 -22.30
N TYR A 233 25.18 5.46 -21.57
CA TYR A 233 25.16 5.35 -20.11
C TYR A 233 24.99 3.89 -19.65
N THR A 234 25.64 3.54 -18.55
CA THR A 234 25.50 2.22 -17.90
C THR A 234 24.34 2.18 -16.92
N GLU A 235 23.99 3.31 -16.30
CA GLU A 235 22.94 3.43 -15.30
C GLU A 235 22.31 4.85 -15.30
N LEU A 236 21.09 4.95 -14.79
CA LEU A 236 20.39 6.21 -14.55
C LEU A 236 20.91 6.82 -13.24
N ASN A 237 21.21 8.11 -13.25
CA ASN A 237 21.60 8.89 -12.08
C ASN A 237 21.08 10.33 -12.21
N GLU A 238 21.22 11.14 -11.17
CA GLU A 238 20.69 12.52 -11.16
C GLU A 238 21.22 13.38 -12.33
N LYS A 239 22.47 13.15 -12.77
CA LYS A 239 23.13 13.95 -13.82
C LYS A 239 22.62 13.63 -15.21
N ASN A 240 22.25 12.37 -15.49
CA ASN A 240 21.75 11.95 -16.79
C ASN A 240 20.23 11.74 -16.82
N SER A 241 19.53 11.90 -15.69
CA SER A 241 18.10 11.63 -15.54
C SER A 241 17.24 12.33 -16.60
N THR A 242 17.45 13.63 -16.80
CA THR A 242 16.66 14.45 -17.74
C THR A 242 16.86 13.96 -19.18
N GLU A 243 18.10 13.75 -19.59
CA GLU A 243 18.45 13.27 -20.93
C GLU A 243 17.91 11.86 -21.20
N VAL A 244 18.00 10.96 -20.22
CA VAL A 244 17.47 9.60 -20.33
C VAL A 244 15.95 9.61 -20.40
N PHE A 245 15.24 10.47 -19.65
CA PHE A 245 13.78 10.57 -19.73
C PHE A 245 13.32 11.16 -21.07
N GLU A 246 14.00 12.20 -21.57
CA GLU A 246 13.75 12.74 -22.93
C GLU A 246 13.96 11.67 -23.99
N LYS A 247 15.01 10.86 -23.84
CA LYS A 247 15.31 9.75 -24.75
C LYS A 247 14.27 8.63 -24.68
N ILE A 248 13.76 8.31 -23.49
CA ILE A 248 12.66 7.37 -23.31
C ILE A 248 11.40 7.86 -24.05
N ALA A 249 11.04 9.14 -23.89
CA ALA A 249 9.90 9.74 -24.58
C ALA A 249 10.09 9.73 -26.11
N GLU A 250 11.30 10.03 -26.58
CA GLU A 250 11.66 9.97 -28.00
C GLU A 250 11.52 8.54 -28.56
N ILE A 251 12.07 7.53 -27.87
CA ILE A 251 11.95 6.11 -28.28
C ILE A 251 10.48 5.65 -28.29
N GLN A 252 9.68 6.10 -27.33
CA GLN A 252 8.23 5.79 -27.30
C GLN A 252 7.51 6.44 -28.49
N SER A 253 7.87 7.67 -28.88
CA SER A 253 7.29 8.35 -30.04
C SER A 253 7.63 7.70 -31.38
N ARG A 254 8.79 7.03 -31.48
CA ARG A 254 9.19 6.25 -32.68
C ARG A 254 8.35 4.98 -32.89
N LYS A 255 7.64 4.50 -31.86
CA LYS A 255 6.84 3.28 -31.90
C LYS A 255 5.35 3.53 -32.19
N ILE A 256 4.95 4.78 -32.45
CA ILE A 256 3.61 5.18 -32.93
C ILE A 256 3.57 5.16 -34.46
#